data_AF-A0A2V5JID2-F1
#
_entry.id   AF-A0A2V5JID2-F1
#
_cell.length_a   1.000
_cell.length_b   1.000
_cell.length_c   1.000
_cell.angle_alpha   90.00
_cell.angle_beta   90.00
_cell.angle_gamma   90.00
#
_symmetry.space_group_name_H-M   'P 1'
#
loop_
_entity.id
_entity.type
_entity.pdbx_description
1 polymer ?
#
loop_
_entity_poly.entity_id
_entity_poly.type
_entity_poly.pdbx_seq_one_letter_code
_entity_poly.pdbx_strand_id
1 'polypeptide(L)'
;MLYSLLRPAAGRPRPPPASVSEWFACMYDLLPAKQNPVLPTGTPATLRPYMHSNIQKGVLALPGQDIQFLHGGIDAGQIKLHRPSYTNAILIRLRGSRPPEPCVRCRTGQEGPCPKYRHLPGAFGGACANCK
;
A
#
# COMPACT_ATOMS: atom_id res chain seq x y z
N MET A 1 -30.28 13.68 -15.16
CA MET A 1 -29.01 13.97 -14.46
C MET A 1 -29.25 13.91 -12.96
N LEU A 2 -28.20 13.59 -12.18
CA LEU A 2 -28.15 13.34 -10.74
C LEU A 2 -28.50 11.92 -10.27
N TYR A 3 -27.51 11.03 -10.33
CA TYR A 3 -27.38 9.96 -9.34
C TYR A 3 -26.42 10.44 -8.24
N SER A 4 -27.02 10.75 -7.09
CA SER A 4 -26.33 11.10 -5.85
C SER A 4 -25.36 10.01 -5.41
N LEU A 5 -24.19 10.48 -4.97
CA LEU A 5 -23.12 9.72 -4.35
C LEU A 5 -23.65 8.89 -3.19
N LEU A 6 -23.71 7.56 -3.38
CA LEU A 6 -23.79 6.60 -2.28
C LEU A 6 -22.48 6.66 -1.50
N ARG A 7 -22.40 7.58 -0.54
CA ARG A 7 -21.49 7.43 0.61
C ARG A 7 -21.99 6.22 1.41
N PRO A 8 -21.19 5.16 1.60
CA PRO A 8 -21.59 4.11 2.51
C PRO A 8 -21.72 4.71 3.92
N ALA A 9 -22.81 4.34 4.59
CA ALA A 9 -23.12 4.75 5.94
C ALA A 9 -21.93 4.48 6.87
N ALA A 10 -21.58 5.46 7.69
CA ALA A 10 -20.57 5.33 8.73
C ALA A 10 -21.05 4.33 9.79
N GLY A 11 -20.88 3.04 9.51
CA GLY A 11 -20.90 2.00 10.53
C GLY A 11 -19.84 2.33 11.57
N ARG A 12 -20.10 1.96 12.83
CA ARG A 12 -19.18 2.16 13.97
C ARG A 12 -17.72 1.93 13.52
N PRO A 13 -16.75 2.76 13.93
CA PRO A 13 -15.36 2.51 13.62
C PRO A 13 -15.03 1.11 14.13
N ARG A 14 -14.78 0.18 13.19
CA ARG A 14 -14.33 -1.16 13.53
C ARG A 14 -13.04 -0.98 14.32
N PRO A 15 -12.82 -1.69 15.44
CA PRO A 15 -11.56 -1.62 16.15
C PRO A 15 -10.41 -1.88 15.15
N PRO A 16 -9.26 -1.22 15.35
CA PRO A 16 -8.12 -1.44 14.47
C PRO A 16 -7.81 -2.94 14.41
N PRO A 17 -7.51 -3.49 13.22
CA PRO A 17 -7.27 -4.91 13.06
C PRO A 17 -6.13 -5.37 13.98
N ALA A 18 -6.31 -6.49 14.68
CA ALA A 18 -5.35 -6.97 15.68
C ALA A 18 -4.11 -7.61 15.03
N SER A 19 -4.18 -7.92 13.73
CA SER A 19 -3.05 -8.45 12.97
C SER A 19 -3.04 -7.95 11.52
N VAL A 20 -1.90 -8.11 10.83
CA VAL A 20 -1.80 -7.85 9.39
C VAL A 20 -2.72 -8.75 8.57
N SER A 21 -2.99 -9.98 9.05
CA SER A 21 -3.92 -10.89 8.37
C SER A 21 -5.35 -10.42 8.46
N GLU A 22 -5.81 -10.06 9.65
CA GLU A 22 -7.16 -9.52 9.84
C GLU A 22 -7.33 -8.21 9.08
N TRP A 23 -6.28 -7.40 9.01
CA TRP A 23 -6.30 -6.16 8.24
C TRP A 23 -6.51 -6.42 6.75
N PHE A 24 -5.75 -7.36 6.17
CA PHE A 24 -5.92 -7.75 4.77
C PHE A 24 -7.27 -8.43 4.54
N ALA A 25 -7.71 -9.32 5.42
CA ALA A 25 -9.03 -9.93 5.33
C ALA A 25 -10.13 -8.84 5.30
N CYS A 26 -10.10 -7.88 6.22
CA CYS A 26 -11.07 -6.76 6.22
C CYS A 26 -11.03 -5.95 4.92
N MET A 27 -9.85 -5.76 4.33
CA MET A 27 -9.67 -5.00 3.09
C MET A 27 -10.23 -5.73 1.86
N TYR A 28 -10.12 -7.06 1.83
CA TYR A 28 -10.60 -7.90 0.74
C TYR A 28 -12.06 -8.35 0.91
N ASP A 29 -12.50 -8.69 2.13
CA ASP A 29 -13.88 -9.15 2.43
C ASP A 29 -14.93 -8.07 2.22
N LEU A 30 -14.56 -6.81 2.43
CA LEU A 30 -15.46 -5.66 2.23
C LEU A 30 -15.43 -5.14 0.79
N LEU A 31 -14.68 -5.79 -0.09
CA LEU A 31 -14.45 -5.31 -1.44
C LEU A 31 -15.60 -5.75 -2.37
N PRO A 32 -16.34 -4.82 -2.99
CA PRO A 32 -17.31 -5.19 -4.01
C PRO A 32 -16.62 -5.93 -5.16
N ALA A 33 -17.35 -6.83 -5.82
CA ALA A 33 -16.82 -7.61 -6.93
C ALA A 33 -16.14 -6.71 -7.98
N LYS A 34 -14.96 -7.12 -8.44
CA LYS A 34 -14.13 -6.43 -9.45
C LYS A 34 -13.55 -5.07 -9.03
N GLN A 35 -13.62 -4.71 -7.74
CA GLN A 35 -12.88 -3.56 -7.25
C GLN A 35 -11.46 -3.95 -6.84
N ASN A 36 -10.63 -2.93 -6.70
CA ASN A 36 -9.24 -3.04 -6.32
C ASN A 36 -9.10 -2.58 -4.85
N PRO A 37 -8.44 -3.35 -3.97
CA PRO A 37 -8.32 -3.02 -2.55
C PRO A 37 -7.55 -1.73 -2.31
N VAL A 38 -7.93 -1.01 -1.25
CA VAL A 38 -7.28 0.22 -0.81
C VAL A 38 -6.53 -0.02 0.49
N LEU A 39 -5.24 0.26 0.48
CA LEU A 39 -4.37 0.24 1.65
C LEU A 39 -4.45 1.60 2.37
N PRO A 40 -5.09 1.69 3.54
CA PRO A 40 -5.19 2.94 4.26
C PRO A 40 -3.83 3.38 4.83
N THR A 41 -3.54 4.67 4.74
CA THR A 41 -2.34 5.30 5.31
C THR A 41 -2.36 5.35 6.83
N GLY A 42 -3.57 5.32 7.43
CA GLY A 42 -3.83 5.39 8.86
C GLY A 42 -3.48 4.15 9.68
N THR A 43 -2.86 3.12 9.08
CA THR A 43 -2.46 1.88 9.78
C THR A 43 -0.95 1.71 10.07
N PRO A 44 -0.17 2.76 10.43
CA PRO A 44 1.26 2.58 10.74
C PRO A 44 1.52 1.55 11.83
N ALA A 45 0.64 1.46 12.83
CA ALA A 45 0.79 0.56 13.97
C ALA A 45 0.78 -0.92 13.53
N THR A 46 -0.10 -1.31 12.61
CA THR A 46 -0.21 -2.69 12.10
C THR A 46 1.02 -3.11 11.29
N LEU A 47 1.65 -2.17 10.59
CA LEU A 47 2.83 -2.43 9.76
C LEU A 47 4.16 -2.38 10.55
N ARG A 48 4.19 -1.65 11.67
CA ARG A 48 5.41 -1.41 12.47
C ARG A 48 6.21 -2.68 12.84
N PRO A 49 5.59 -3.80 13.24
CA PRO A 49 6.33 -5.03 13.58
C PRO A 49 7.14 -5.62 12.41
N TYR A 50 6.83 -5.24 11.17
CA TYR A 50 7.49 -5.73 9.96
C TYR A 50 8.58 -4.77 9.44
N MET A 51 8.79 -3.64 10.14
CA MET A 51 9.79 -2.61 9.79
C MET A 51 11.05 -2.77 10.65
N HIS A 52 12.05 -3.44 10.10
CA HIS A 52 13.27 -3.82 10.81
C HIS A 52 14.37 -2.76 10.73
N SER A 53 14.42 -1.96 9.65
CA SER A 53 15.46 -0.94 9.46
C SER A 53 15.05 0.46 9.92
N ASN A 54 16.04 1.30 10.24
CA ASN A 54 15.81 2.70 10.59
C ASN A 54 15.18 3.48 9.43
N ILE A 55 15.58 3.19 8.19
CA ILE A 55 14.96 3.79 7.00
C ILE A 55 13.47 3.43 6.94
N GLN A 56 13.12 2.15 7.14
CA GLN A 56 11.72 1.72 7.13
C GLN A 56 10.88 2.42 8.20
N LYS A 57 11.41 2.50 9.43
CA LYS A 57 10.74 3.17 10.56
C LYS A 57 10.57 4.67 10.32
N GLY A 58 11.61 5.34 9.78
CA GLY A 58 11.55 6.76 9.43
C GLY A 58 10.54 7.04 8.33
N VAL A 59 10.52 6.23 7.27
CA VAL A 59 9.54 6.36 6.19
C VAL A 59 8.11 6.12 6.67
N LEU A 60 7.89 5.13 7.53
CA LEU A 60 6.56 4.83 8.08
C LEU A 60 5.93 6.05 8.80
N ALA A 61 6.76 6.88 9.43
CA ALA A 61 6.36 8.09 10.15
C ALA A 61 6.05 9.31 9.26
N LEU A 62 6.39 9.25 7.96
CA LEU A 62 6.05 10.31 7.01
C LEU A 62 4.53 10.38 6.78
N PRO A 63 3.99 11.55 6.38
CA PRO A 63 2.65 11.60 5.84
C PRO A 63 2.52 10.72 4.60
N GLY A 64 1.30 10.27 4.33
CA GLY A 64 1.03 9.44 3.16
C GLY A 64 -0.39 9.62 2.66
N GLN A 65 -0.75 8.77 1.71
CA GLN A 65 -2.09 8.70 1.16
C GLN A 65 -2.54 7.25 1.00
N ASP A 66 -3.84 7.05 1.00
CA ASP A 66 -4.42 5.75 0.73
C ASP A 66 -4.12 5.34 -0.72
N ILE A 67 -3.76 4.07 -0.92
CA ILE A 67 -3.34 3.58 -2.24
C ILE A 67 -4.13 2.35 -2.63
N GLN A 68 -4.59 2.37 -3.88
CA GLN A 68 -5.23 1.24 -4.50
C GLN A 68 -4.21 0.26 -5.10
N PHE A 69 -4.46 -1.04 -4.91
CA PHE A 69 -3.68 -2.15 -5.45
C PHE A 69 -4.53 -2.96 -6.42
N LEU A 70 -3.90 -3.58 -7.42
CA LEU A 70 -4.57 -4.59 -8.23
C LEU A 70 -5.03 -5.72 -7.31
N HIS A 71 -6.27 -6.15 -7.45
CA HIS A 71 -6.82 -7.25 -6.67
C HIS A 71 -5.95 -8.51 -6.79
N GLY A 72 -5.50 -9.07 -5.66
CA GLY A 72 -4.59 -10.22 -5.62
C GLY A 72 -3.13 -9.89 -5.88
N GLY A 73 -2.79 -8.62 -6.11
CA GLY A 73 -1.41 -8.17 -6.33
C GLY A 73 -0.55 -8.11 -5.07
N ILE A 74 -1.18 -7.99 -3.88
CA ILE A 74 -0.51 -8.10 -2.57
C ILE A 74 -1.39 -8.88 -1.60
N ASP A 75 -0.77 -9.79 -0.85
CA ASP A 75 -1.41 -10.56 0.22
C ASP A 75 -0.71 -10.38 1.58
N ALA A 76 -1.40 -10.77 2.65
CA ALA A 76 -0.86 -10.69 4.01
C ALA A 76 0.36 -11.60 4.23
N GLY A 77 0.40 -12.74 3.54
CA GLY A 77 1.50 -13.70 3.59
C GLY A 77 2.81 -13.07 3.14
N GLN A 78 2.81 -12.28 2.07
CA GLN A 78 4.00 -11.53 1.61
C GLN A 78 4.61 -10.66 2.71
N ILE A 79 3.79 -9.96 3.51
CA ILE A 79 4.27 -9.14 4.63
C ILE A 79 4.78 -10.03 5.77
N LYS A 80 4.04 -11.10 6.08
CA LYS A 80 4.42 -12.09 7.10
C LYS A 80 5.70 -12.86 6.79
N LEU A 81 6.22 -12.80 5.57
CA LEU A 81 7.54 -13.34 5.24
C LEU A 81 8.69 -12.44 5.74
N HIS A 82 8.40 -11.26 6.31
CA HIS A 82 9.39 -10.29 6.77
C HIS A 82 10.43 -9.88 5.71
N ARG A 83 10.16 -10.12 4.42
CA ARG A 83 11.10 -9.78 3.35
C ARG A 83 11.15 -8.26 3.15
N PRO A 84 12.35 -7.65 3.20
CA PRO A 84 12.49 -6.21 3.02
C PRO A 84 11.93 -5.68 1.70
N SER A 85 11.96 -6.47 0.62
CA SER A 85 11.37 -6.10 -0.68
C SER A 85 9.91 -5.71 -0.53
N TYR A 86 9.07 -6.59 0.03
CA TYR A 86 7.64 -6.36 0.18
C TYR A 86 7.33 -5.17 1.09
N THR A 87 7.99 -5.07 2.25
CA THR A 87 7.75 -3.99 3.20
C THR A 87 8.22 -2.63 2.66
N ASN A 88 9.36 -2.57 1.96
CA ASN A 88 9.82 -1.36 1.28
C ASN A 88 8.87 -0.95 0.16
N ALA A 89 8.39 -1.91 -0.63
CA ALA A 89 7.45 -1.65 -1.72
C ALA A 89 6.13 -1.06 -1.19
N ILE A 90 5.63 -1.55 -0.06
CA ILE A 90 4.46 -0.99 0.63
C ILE A 90 4.72 0.43 1.11
N LEU A 91 5.86 0.67 1.77
CA LEU A 91 6.22 1.99 2.27
C LEU A 91 6.35 3.03 1.14
N ILE A 92 7.01 2.69 0.03
CA ILE A 92 7.11 3.59 -1.13
C ILE A 92 5.71 3.88 -1.69
N ARG A 93 4.81 2.91 -1.70
CA ARG A 93 3.43 3.15 -2.15
C ARG A 93 2.70 4.07 -1.21
N LEU A 94 2.72 3.83 0.09
CA LEU A 94 2.00 4.65 1.07
C LEU A 94 2.57 6.08 1.19
N ARG A 95 3.89 6.24 1.10
CA ARG A 95 4.62 7.45 1.52
C ARG A 95 5.36 8.16 0.39
N GLY A 96 5.59 7.48 -0.73
CA GLY A 96 6.25 8.07 -1.89
C GLY A 96 5.40 9.12 -2.60
N SER A 97 5.86 9.60 -3.74
CA SER A 97 5.11 10.45 -4.67
C SER A 97 5.19 9.86 -6.08
N ARG A 98 4.28 10.27 -6.97
CA ARG A 98 4.36 9.89 -8.38
C ARG A 98 5.46 10.74 -9.03
N PRO A 99 6.54 10.15 -9.58
CA PRO A 99 7.51 10.91 -10.35
C PRO A 99 6.89 11.41 -11.67
N PRO A 100 7.46 12.45 -12.30
CA PRO A 100 6.99 12.92 -13.60
C PRO A 100 7.07 11.81 -14.66
N GLU A 101 8.13 11.00 -14.60
CA GLU A 101 8.36 9.87 -15.50
C GLU A 101 8.52 8.55 -14.73
N PRO A 102 7.99 7.43 -15.25
CA PRO A 102 8.26 6.12 -14.70
C PRO A 102 9.74 5.74 -14.84
N CYS A 103 10.23 4.90 -13.93
CA CYS A 103 11.59 4.39 -14.02
C CYS A 103 11.78 3.50 -15.26
N VAL A 104 13.02 3.24 -15.65
CA VAL A 104 13.38 2.44 -16.85
C VAL A 104 12.60 1.12 -16.90
N ARG A 105 12.57 0.34 -15.82
CA ARG A 105 11.86 -0.96 -15.76
C ARG A 105 10.35 -0.84 -15.93
N CYS A 106 9.76 0.20 -15.35
CA CYS A 106 8.33 0.47 -15.47
C CYS A 106 7.96 0.97 -16.87
N ARG A 107 8.85 1.72 -17.55
CA ARG A 107 8.68 2.13 -18.95
C ARG A 107 8.64 0.95 -19.92
N THR A 108 9.39 -0.12 -19.63
CA THR A 108 9.46 -1.32 -20.49
C THR A 108 8.36 -2.34 -20.21
N GLY A 109 7.28 -1.96 -19.51
CA GLY A 109 6.10 -2.81 -19.35
C GLY A 109 6.10 -3.78 -18.16
N GLN A 110 6.99 -3.61 -17.17
CA GLN A 110 6.78 -4.29 -15.87
C GLN A 110 5.64 -3.60 -15.12
N GLU A 111 4.43 -4.07 -15.35
CA GLU A 111 3.28 -3.76 -14.50
C GLU A 111 3.45 -4.48 -13.15
N GLY A 112 3.92 -3.74 -12.14
CA GLY A 112 3.83 -4.22 -10.76
C GLY A 112 2.39 -4.15 -10.25
N PRO A 113 2.11 -4.62 -9.01
CA PRO A 113 0.75 -4.78 -8.48
C PRO A 113 0.01 -3.46 -8.22
N CYS A 114 0.58 -2.31 -8.61
CA CYS A 114 -0.04 -1.00 -8.49
C CYS A 114 0.05 -0.25 -9.82
N PRO A 115 -1.08 0.29 -10.33
CA PRO A 115 -1.11 1.04 -11.59
C PRO A 115 -0.41 2.41 -11.50
N LYS A 116 -0.11 2.90 -10.29
CA LYS A 116 0.60 4.17 -10.08
C LYS A 116 2.03 3.91 -9.63
N TYR A 117 3.00 4.22 -10.49
CA TYR A 117 4.42 4.20 -10.13
C TYR A 117 4.69 5.27 -9.06
N ARG A 118 5.29 4.87 -7.93
CA ARG A 118 5.70 5.79 -6.86
C ARG A 118 7.16 5.60 -6.52
N HIS A 119 7.80 6.71 -6.17
CA HIS A 119 9.18 6.80 -5.71
C HIS A 119 9.22 7.52 -4.37
N LEU A 120 10.23 7.20 -3.56
CA LEU A 120 10.54 7.95 -2.35
C LEU A 120 12.02 8.33 -2.41
N PRO A 121 12.35 9.54 -2.92
CA PRO A 121 13.74 10.00 -3.01
C PRO A 121 14.44 9.92 -1.64
N GLY A 122 15.72 9.50 -1.66
CA GLY A 122 16.51 9.33 -0.43
C GLY A 122 16.26 8.03 0.35
N ALA A 123 15.32 7.18 -0.09
CA ALA A 123 15.04 5.88 0.54
C ALA A 123 15.29 4.71 -0.43
N PHE A 124 15.61 3.54 0.15
CA PHE A 124 15.63 2.24 -0.54
C PHE A 124 16.46 2.16 -1.83
N GLY A 125 17.54 2.95 -1.93
CA GLY A 125 18.41 3.00 -3.10
C GLY A 125 17.76 3.62 -4.35
N GLY A 126 16.74 4.47 -4.18
CA GLY A 126 16.05 5.13 -5.29
C GLY A 126 15.10 4.23 -6.07
N ALA A 127 14.84 3.01 -5.59
CA ALA A 127 13.96 2.06 -6.25
C ALA A 127 12.49 2.54 -6.26
N CYS A 128 11.79 2.20 -7.34
CA CYS A 128 10.35 2.38 -7.44
C CYS A 128 9.60 1.29 -6.67
N ALA A 129 8.35 1.55 -6.29
CA ALA A 129 7.53 0.54 -5.62
C ALA A 129 7.31 -0.76 -6.43
N ASN A 130 7.14 -0.67 -7.73
CA ASN A 130 6.93 -1.84 -8.62
C ASN A 130 8.24 -2.59 -8.91
N CYS A 131 9.37 -1.99 -8.59
CA CYS A 131 10.72 -2.50 -8.82
C CYS A 131 11.29 -3.18 -7.57
N LYS A 132 10.56 -3.06 -6.44
CA LYS A 132 11.04 -3.47 -5.14
C LYS A 132 10.66 -4.90 -4.78
#